data_AF-A0A2G6J7Y0-F1
#
_entry.id   AF-A0A2G6J7Y0-F1
#
_cell.length_a   1.000
_cell.length_b   1.000
_cell.length_c   1.000
_cell.angle_alpha   90.00
_cell.angle_beta   90.00
_cell.angle_gamma   90.00
#
_symmetry.space_group_name_H-M   'P 1'
#
loop_
_entity.id
_entity.type
_entity.pdbx_description
1 polymer ?
#
loop_
_entity_poly.entity_id
_entity_poly.type
_entity_poly.pdbx_seq_one_letter_code
_entity_poly.pdbx_strand_id
1 'polypeptide(L)'
;MLVEAAHVVACDLLDRTGPLMTYDCQVDSGLGGALPDAIERARGGTLVLDRFGALESRRRSSVTRLIRDRSDDALILAVRRSEPEAGSVEPRPATAIHLKPLHEREEDIWELVDHFFAATAEDLELEGCRGLSRQAKADIAEAVRETSLKSVRRLRDVIRDVLFEALAEGALPLKLTSEHVRPYLERNFGQTEQGRAEHDAALVASQFDAVVERSMLERLADTHGVPPDLMVRQARIIGEVIEHIDDVPRSYRNIMTRMEDVQRASLWLMTGATTQAAFRRHFGDEGFMRPTKSVAWALYNRVFKRDM
;
A
#
# COMPACT_ATOMS: atom_id res chain seq x y z
N MET A 1 15.29 18.54 -0.46
CA MET A 1 15.08 17.13 -0.03
C MET A 1 16.22 16.18 -0.36
N LEU A 2 16.43 15.68 -1.60
CA LEU A 2 17.51 14.68 -1.84
C LEU A 2 18.90 15.21 -1.47
N VAL A 3 19.18 16.46 -1.85
CA VAL A 3 20.45 17.16 -1.62
C VAL A 3 20.73 17.35 -0.13
N GLU A 4 19.75 17.83 0.63
CA GLU A 4 19.86 18.06 2.06
C GLU A 4 19.96 16.73 2.83
N ALA A 5 19.15 15.73 2.47
CA ALA A 5 19.21 14.42 3.09
C ALA A 5 20.58 13.76 2.88
N ALA A 6 21.13 13.84 1.67
CA ALA A 6 22.45 13.29 1.40
C ALA A 6 23.56 14.04 2.16
N HIS A 7 23.41 15.34 2.38
CA HIS A 7 24.32 16.12 3.22
C HIS A 7 24.23 15.73 4.69
N VAL A 8 23.02 15.61 5.25
CA VAL A 8 22.81 15.17 6.64
C VAL A 8 23.42 13.79 6.86
N VAL A 9 23.18 12.84 5.95
CA VAL A 9 23.79 11.50 6.02
C VAL A 9 25.32 11.56 5.93
N ALA A 10 25.86 12.46 5.09
CA ALA A 10 27.30 12.64 5.01
C ALA A 10 27.90 13.21 6.31
N CYS A 11 27.20 14.14 6.97
CA CYS A 11 27.62 14.67 8.26
C CYS A 11 27.58 13.58 9.34
N ASP A 12 26.51 12.79 9.39
CA ASP A 12 26.28 11.80 10.44
C ASP A 12 27.13 10.53 10.29
N LEU A 13 27.35 10.04 9.06
CA LEU A 13 28.03 8.76 8.81
C LEU A 13 29.50 8.91 8.42
N LEU A 14 29.90 10.07 7.90
CA LEU A 14 31.25 10.28 7.38
C LEU A 14 32.01 11.36 8.16
N ASP A 15 31.49 11.79 9.33
CA ASP A 15 32.06 12.83 10.20
C ASP A 15 32.40 14.13 9.45
N ARG A 16 31.61 14.46 8.43
CA ARG A 16 31.81 15.67 7.62
C ARG A 16 31.14 16.86 8.31
N THR A 17 31.86 17.98 8.41
CA THR A 17 31.38 19.20 9.09
C THR A 17 31.40 20.44 8.21
N GLY A 18 31.83 20.31 6.95
CA GLY A 18 31.87 21.40 5.99
C GLY A 18 30.51 21.71 5.38
N PRO A 19 30.41 22.77 4.55
CA PRO A 19 29.12 23.26 4.06
C PRO A 19 28.53 22.39 2.94
N LEU A 20 27.20 22.49 2.78
CA LEU A 20 26.49 22.01 1.58
C LEU A 20 26.52 23.06 0.48
N MET A 21 27.08 22.71 -0.67
CA MET A 21 27.06 23.51 -1.89
C MET A 21 26.28 22.76 -2.98
N THR A 22 25.41 23.46 -3.71
CA THR A 22 24.65 22.88 -4.82
C THR A 22 24.86 23.69 -6.08
N TYR A 23 25.09 23.00 -7.19
CA TYR A 23 25.27 23.59 -8.51
C TYR A 23 24.36 22.94 -9.52
N ASP A 24 23.74 23.77 -10.34
CA ASP A 24 22.84 23.33 -11.38
C ASP A 24 23.55 23.31 -12.74
N CYS A 25 23.92 22.11 -13.18
CA CYS A 25 24.73 21.95 -14.38
C CYS A 25 24.02 22.32 -15.68
N GLN A 26 22.68 22.52 -15.67
CA GLN A 26 21.95 22.97 -16.85
C GLN A 26 21.96 24.51 -16.98
N VAL A 27 22.05 25.23 -15.86
CA VAL A 27 21.98 26.70 -15.83
C VAL A 27 23.38 27.32 -15.79
N ASP A 28 24.31 26.71 -15.06
CA ASP A 28 25.65 27.24 -14.87
C ASP A 28 26.61 26.83 -16.00
N SER A 29 26.58 27.63 -17.08
CA SER A 29 27.51 27.50 -18.21
C SER A 29 28.98 27.77 -17.86
N GLY A 30 29.28 28.28 -16.66
CA GLY A 30 30.64 28.59 -16.16
C GLY A 30 31.29 27.48 -15.32
N LEU A 31 30.64 26.32 -15.17
CA LEU A 31 31.05 25.29 -14.20
C LEU A 31 32.52 24.86 -14.32
N GLY A 32 33.07 24.77 -15.54
CA GLY A 32 34.45 24.32 -15.75
C GLY A 32 35.53 25.22 -15.11
N GLY A 33 35.24 26.51 -14.93
CA GLY A 33 36.16 27.47 -14.28
C GLY A 33 35.87 27.67 -12.80
N ALA A 34 34.61 27.58 -12.38
CA ALA A 34 34.19 27.81 -11.00
C ALA A 34 34.23 26.56 -10.10
N LEU A 35 34.34 25.36 -10.70
CA LEU A 35 34.32 24.10 -9.96
C LEU A 35 35.49 23.91 -9.00
N PRO A 36 36.76 24.26 -9.32
CA PRO A 36 37.85 24.17 -8.35
C PRO A 36 37.56 24.98 -7.09
N ASP A 37 37.10 26.23 -7.23
CA ASP A 37 36.73 27.09 -6.12
C ASP A 37 35.49 26.58 -5.36
N ALA A 38 34.55 25.92 -6.05
CA ALA A 38 33.40 25.28 -5.43
C ALA A 38 33.79 24.07 -4.59
N ILE A 39 34.75 23.26 -5.04
CA ILE A 39 35.28 22.12 -4.28
C ILE A 39 36.02 22.62 -3.04
N GLU A 40 36.88 23.64 -3.17
CA GLU A 40 37.57 24.26 -2.03
C GLU A 40 36.57 24.83 -1.00
N ARG A 41 35.51 25.50 -1.47
CA ARG A 41 34.45 26.00 -0.57
C ARG A 41 33.65 24.88 0.08
N ALA A 42 33.50 23.74 -0.57
CA ALA A 42 32.82 22.56 -0.05
C ALA A 42 33.75 21.63 0.76
N ARG A 43 34.98 22.07 1.07
CA ARG A 43 35.97 21.26 1.77
C ARG A 43 35.45 20.81 3.15
N GLY A 44 35.62 19.52 3.43
CA GLY A 44 35.06 18.84 4.60
C GLY A 44 33.54 18.66 4.56
N GLY A 45 32.85 19.10 3.50
CA GLY A 45 31.39 19.11 3.36
C GLY A 45 30.90 18.32 2.15
N THR A 46 29.81 18.79 1.52
CA THR A 46 29.15 18.12 0.40
C THR A 46 28.95 19.08 -0.78
N LEU A 47 29.38 18.69 -1.97
CA LEU A 47 29.12 19.38 -3.22
C LEU A 47 28.16 18.55 -4.08
N VAL A 48 27.00 19.11 -4.41
CA VAL A 48 26.01 18.47 -5.28
C VAL A 48 26.02 19.11 -6.66
N LEU A 49 26.21 18.29 -7.69
CA LEU A 49 26.11 18.66 -9.09
C LEU A 49 24.78 18.09 -9.63
N ASP A 50 23.73 18.91 -9.58
CA ASP A 50 22.43 18.52 -10.10
C ASP A 50 22.41 18.59 -11.64
N ARG A 51 21.61 17.72 -12.26
CA ARG A 51 21.48 17.59 -13.72
C ARG A 51 22.82 17.41 -14.43
N PHE A 52 23.75 16.66 -13.83
CA PHE A 52 25.10 16.46 -14.37
C PHE A 52 25.11 15.92 -15.81
N GLY A 53 24.11 15.11 -16.17
CA GLY A 53 23.91 14.60 -17.54
C GLY A 53 23.59 15.68 -18.59
N ALA A 54 23.22 16.89 -18.19
CA ALA A 54 22.99 18.01 -19.09
C ALA A 54 24.29 18.69 -19.57
N LEU A 55 25.43 18.43 -18.91
CA LEU A 55 26.73 18.97 -19.34
C LEU A 55 27.14 18.39 -20.70
N GLU A 56 27.71 19.22 -21.56
CA GLU A 56 28.38 18.77 -22.79
C GLU A 56 29.46 17.72 -22.47
N SER A 57 29.62 16.71 -23.32
CA SER A 57 30.53 15.57 -23.08
C SER A 57 31.96 15.99 -22.73
N ARG A 58 32.51 17.00 -23.42
CA ARG A 58 33.86 17.53 -23.14
C ARG A 58 33.97 18.14 -21.74
N ARG A 59 32.96 18.90 -21.32
CA ARG A 59 32.92 19.52 -19.98
C ARG A 59 32.73 18.47 -18.91
N ARG A 60 31.87 17.48 -19.17
CA ARG A 60 31.64 16.33 -18.31
C ARG A 60 32.94 15.56 -18.06
N SER A 61 33.73 15.23 -19.09
CA SER A 61 35.03 14.58 -18.92
C SER A 61 36.01 15.42 -18.09
N SER A 62 36.07 16.74 -18.31
CA SER A 62 36.95 17.63 -17.53
C SER A 62 36.54 17.73 -16.06
N VAL A 63 35.25 17.96 -15.79
CA VAL A 63 34.70 17.99 -14.43
C VAL A 63 34.97 16.68 -13.73
N THR A 64 34.78 15.56 -14.41
CA THR A 64 34.93 14.27 -13.74
C THR A 64 36.39 13.89 -13.46
N ARG A 65 37.35 14.37 -14.26
CA ARG A 65 38.77 14.30 -13.89
C ARG A 65 39.06 15.12 -12.64
N LEU A 66 38.53 16.34 -12.56
CA LEU A 66 38.69 17.22 -11.42
C LEU A 66 38.11 16.60 -10.13
N ILE A 67 36.92 16.00 -10.22
CA ILE A 67 36.27 15.28 -9.11
C ILE A 67 37.17 14.15 -8.61
N ARG A 68 37.72 13.35 -9.51
CA ARG A 68 38.58 12.21 -9.15
C ARG A 68 39.87 12.69 -8.46
N ASP A 69 40.44 13.79 -8.91
CA ASP A 69 41.71 14.29 -8.40
C ASP A 69 41.55 15.09 -7.08
N ARG A 70 40.31 15.38 -6.66
CA ARG A 70 39.97 16.20 -5.46
C ARG A 70 38.87 15.58 -4.58
N SER A 71 38.56 14.29 -4.74
CA SER A 71 37.48 13.61 -4.02
C SER A 71 37.71 13.48 -2.51
N ASP A 72 38.95 13.64 -2.07
CA ASP A 72 39.32 13.54 -0.66
C ASP A 72 38.92 14.80 0.12
N ASP A 73 38.83 15.95 -0.57
CA ASP A 73 38.52 17.24 0.05
C ASP A 73 37.01 17.41 0.32
N ALA A 74 36.13 16.89 -0.54
CA ALA A 74 34.67 17.08 -0.47
C ALA A 74 33.90 15.83 -0.93
N LEU A 75 32.72 15.56 -0.34
CA LEU A 75 31.83 14.53 -0.86
C LEU A 75 31.13 15.11 -2.08
N ILE A 76 31.35 14.53 -3.26
CA ILE A 76 30.79 15.05 -4.51
C ILE A 76 29.68 14.13 -5.00
N LEU A 77 28.47 14.65 -5.12
CA LEU A 77 27.28 13.94 -5.58
C LEU A 77 26.87 14.45 -6.96
N ALA A 78 27.04 13.61 -7.99
CA ALA A 78 26.59 13.93 -9.34
C ALA A 78 25.21 13.29 -9.60
N VAL A 79 24.16 14.11 -9.68
CA VAL A 79 22.79 13.64 -9.87
C VAL A 79 22.44 13.64 -11.35
N ARG A 80 21.81 12.55 -11.81
CA ARG A 80 21.43 12.35 -13.21
C ARG A 80 20.02 11.77 -13.31
N ARG A 81 19.36 12.05 -14.43
CA ARG A 81 18.00 11.54 -14.72
C ARG A 81 17.99 10.28 -15.60
N SER A 82 19.10 9.99 -16.27
CA SER A 82 19.24 8.86 -17.18
C SER A 82 20.58 8.18 -16.98
N GLU A 83 20.63 6.89 -17.28
CA GLU A 83 21.88 6.14 -17.33
C GLU A 83 22.79 6.70 -18.44
N PRO A 84 24.12 6.63 -18.26
CA PRO A 84 25.05 6.95 -19.33
C PRO A 84 24.85 5.99 -20.50
N GLU A 85 24.88 6.51 -21.73
CA GLU A 85 24.84 5.68 -22.94
C GLU A 85 25.98 4.65 -22.93
N ALA A 86 25.68 3.44 -23.39
CA ALA A 86 26.66 2.36 -23.49
C ALA A 86 27.85 2.81 -24.37
N GLY A 87 29.06 2.83 -23.80
CA GLY A 87 30.28 3.29 -24.48
C GLY A 87 30.70 4.74 -24.21
N SER A 88 29.98 5.47 -23.34
CA SER A 88 30.38 6.80 -22.89
C SER A 88 31.75 6.78 -22.18
N VAL A 89 32.65 7.70 -22.57
CA VAL A 89 33.99 7.93 -21.96
C VAL A 89 33.85 8.74 -20.66
N GLU A 90 32.93 8.32 -19.81
CA GLU A 90 32.73 8.90 -18.50
C GLU A 90 33.43 8.02 -17.47
N PRO A 91 34.11 8.61 -16.49
CA PRO A 91 34.78 7.80 -15.49
C PRO A 91 33.73 7.13 -14.61
N ARG A 92 34.06 5.90 -14.22
CA ARG A 92 33.27 5.15 -13.25
C ARG A 92 33.22 5.96 -11.95
N PRO A 93 32.01 6.29 -11.45
CA PRO A 93 31.92 6.85 -10.11
C PRO A 93 32.50 5.85 -9.10
N ALA A 94 33.03 6.34 -7.99
CA ALA A 94 33.49 5.46 -6.91
C ALA A 94 32.36 4.53 -6.42
N THR A 95 31.12 5.01 -6.49
CA THR A 95 29.88 4.24 -6.24
C THR A 95 28.74 4.88 -7.02
N ALA A 96 27.85 4.05 -7.59
CA ALA A 96 26.62 4.50 -8.22
C ALA A 96 25.42 4.01 -7.41
N ILE A 97 24.54 4.93 -7.01
CA ILE A 97 23.27 4.61 -6.35
C ILE A 97 22.16 4.81 -7.36
N HIS A 98 21.50 3.72 -7.73
CA HIS A 98 20.35 3.74 -8.64
C HIS A 98 19.08 3.83 -7.81
N LEU A 99 18.41 4.98 -7.86
CA LEU A 99 17.11 5.15 -7.24
C LEU A 99 16.04 4.63 -8.19
N LYS A 100 15.38 3.54 -7.80
CA LYS A 100 14.21 3.04 -8.53
C LYS A 100 13.11 4.10 -8.59
N PRO A 101 12.33 4.16 -9.67
CA PRO A 101 11.16 5.02 -9.73
C PRO A 101 10.14 4.61 -8.65
N LEU A 102 9.32 5.57 -8.23
CA LEU A 102 8.40 5.38 -7.09
C LEU A 102 7.46 4.17 -7.26
N HIS A 103 6.90 3.94 -8.45
CA HIS A 103 6.01 2.79 -8.72
C HIS A 103 6.67 1.42 -8.54
N GLU A 104 8.00 1.32 -8.48
CA GLU A 104 8.72 0.07 -8.19
C GLU A 104 9.08 -0.09 -6.70
N ARG A 105 8.67 0.85 -5.84
CA ARG A 105 9.07 0.95 -4.43
C ARG A 105 7.85 0.85 -3.51
N GLU A 106 7.18 -0.30 -3.53
CA GLU A 106 5.87 -0.47 -2.86
C GLU A 106 5.88 -0.12 -1.37
N GLU A 107 6.86 -0.62 -0.62
CA GLU A 107 7.01 -0.36 0.82
C GLU A 107 7.18 1.14 1.09
N ASP A 108 7.98 1.83 0.27
CA ASP A 108 8.25 3.25 0.41
C ASP A 108 7.02 4.12 0.12
N ILE A 109 6.12 3.67 -0.76
CA ILE A 109 4.89 4.43 -1.05
C ILE A 109 4.08 4.60 0.24
N TRP A 110 3.96 3.56 1.06
CA TRP A 110 3.16 3.61 2.28
C TRP A 110 3.73 4.60 3.29
N GLU A 111 5.06 4.56 3.50
CA GLU A 111 5.74 5.49 4.41
C GLU A 111 5.67 6.94 3.89
N LEU A 112 5.86 7.14 2.59
CA LEU A 112 5.76 8.46 1.96
C LEU A 112 4.35 9.03 2.06
N VAL A 113 3.31 8.20 1.90
CA VAL A 113 1.91 8.61 2.07
C VAL A 113 1.67 9.11 3.50
N ASP A 114 2.14 8.38 4.52
CA ASP A 114 2.01 8.81 5.91
C ASP A 114 2.78 10.09 6.20
N HIS A 115 4.02 10.18 5.71
CA HIS A 115 4.86 11.35 5.89
C HIS A 115 4.23 12.60 5.26
N PHE A 116 3.75 12.51 4.01
CA PHE A 116 3.12 13.63 3.33
C PHE A 116 1.76 13.99 3.91
N PHE A 117 1.02 13.01 4.42
CA PHE A 117 -0.21 13.29 5.16
C PHE A 117 0.11 14.12 6.40
N ALA A 118 1.06 13.67 7.22
CA ALA A 118 1.43 14.34 8.46
C ALA A 118 1.91 15.78 8.21
N ALA A 119 2.82 15.95 7.24
CA ALA A 119 3.33 17.27 6.86
C ALA A 119 2.20 18.20 6.37
N THR A 120 1.29 17.68 5.53
CA THR A 120 0.18 18.50 5.02
C THR A 120 -0.83 18.83 6.12
N ALA A 121 -1.10 17.88 7.03
CA ALA A 121 -2.01 18.09 8.15
C ALA A 121 -1.46 19.14 9.13
N GLU A 122 -0.14 19.16 9.34
CA GLU A 122 0.55 20.20 10.10
C GLU A 122 0.45 21.56 9.41
N ASP A 123 0.74 21.63 8.10
CA ASP A 123 0.63 22.86 7.30
C ASP A 123 -0.79 23.46 7.29
N LEU A 124 -1.81 22.61 7.43
CA LEU A 124 -3.22 22.99 7.44
C LEU A 124 -3.81 23.12 8.85
N GLU A 125 -3.00 22.97 9.90
CA GLU A 125 -3.41 23.02 11.31
C GLU A 125 -4.64 22.11 11.61
N LEU A 126 -4.67 20.91 11.03
CA LEU A 126 -5.83 20.03 11.11
C LEU A 126 -5.93 19.36 12.48
N GLU A 127 -6.93 19.77 13.26
CA GLU A 127 -7.29 19.10 14.50
C GLU A 127 -8.24 17.91 14.24
N GLY A 128 -7.79 16.70 14.58
CA GLY A 128 -8.65 15.52 14.69
C GLY A 128 -8.46 14.43 13.62
N CYS A 129 -8.00 14.76 12.41
CA CYS A 129 -7.68 13.75 11.40
C CYS A 129 -6.27 13.18 11.62
N ARG A 130 -6.16 11.89 11.96
CA ARG A 130 -4.90 11.23 12.35
C ARG A 130 -4.23 10.43 11.23
N GLY A 131 -4.77 10.47 10.01
CA GLY A 131 -4.16 9.75 8.88
C GLY A 131 -5.17 9.11 7.94
N LEU A 132 -4.63 8.23 7.09
CA LEU A 132 -5.37 7.42 6.14
C LEU A 132 -5.63 6.02 6.71
N SER A 133 -6.75 5.41 6.35
CA SER A 133 -7.02 4.01 6.61
C SER A 133 -6.09 3.12 5.78
N ARG A 134 -5.92 1.85 6.19
CA ARG A 134 -5.09 0.89 5.45
C ARG A 134 -5.58 0.73 4.00
N GLN A 135 -6.90 0.70 3.80
CA GLN A 135 -7.48 0.58 2.47
C GLN A 135 -7.21 1.81 1.62
N ALA A 136 -7.36 3.02 2.18
CA ALA A 136 -7.09 4.26 1.46
C ALA A 136 -5.62 4.34 0.99
N LYS A 137 -4.67 3.89 1.82
CA LYS A 137 -3.26 3.79 1.44
C LYS A 137 -3.03 2.77 0.32
N ALA A 138 -3.69 1.61 0.40
CA ALA A 138 -3.61 0.59 -0.63
C ALA A 138 -4.11 1.13 -1.98
N ASP A 139 -5.24 1.85 -1.99
CA ASP A 139 -5.79 2.45 -3.21
C ASP A 139 -4.83 3.49 -3.82
N ILE A 140 -4.19 4.33 -2.99
CA ILE A 140 -3.16 5.29 -3.46
C ILE A 140 -1.95 4.55 -4.02
N ALA A 141 -1.47 3.52 -3.33
CA ALA A 141 -0.32 2.73 -3.77
C ALA A 141 -0.59 2.01 -5.10
N GLU A 142 -1.81 1.48 -5.25
CA GLU A 142 -2.27 0.89 -6.50
C GLU A 142 -2.29 1.91 -7.63
N ALA A 143 -2.88 3.09 -7.41
CA ALA A 143 -2.90 4.16 -8.41
C ALA A 143 -1.49 4.59 -8.84
N VAL A 144 -0.56 4.67 -7.89
CA VAL A 144 0.87 4.95 -8.15
C VAL A 144 1.48 3.88 -9.06
N ARG A 145 1.20 2.60 -8.82
CA ARG A 145 1.72 1.47 -9.62
C ARG A 145 1.13 1.45 -11.03
N GLU A 146 -0.19 1.46 -11.15
CA GLU A 146 -0.88 1.32 -12.43
C GLU A 146 -0.56 2.47 -13.40
N THR A 147 -0.49 3.69 -12.88
CA THR A 147 -0.15 4.86 -13.69
C THR A 147 1.36 5.06 -13.85
N SER A 148 2.17 4.13 -13.34
CA SER A 148 3.63 4.18 -13.37
C SER A 148 4.18 5.52 -12.85
N LEU A 149 3.57 6.06 -11.79
CA LEU A 149 3.94 7.34 -11.22
C LEU A 149 5.40 7.29 -10.75
N LYS A 150 6.27 8.08 -11.37
CA LYS A 150 7.72 8.07 -11.07
C LYS A 150 8.13 9.04 -9.96
N SER A 151 7.31 10.05 -9.69
CA SER A 151 7.69 11.23 -8.93
C SER A 151 7.11 11.25 -7.51
N VAL A 152 7.99 11.28 -6.51
CA VAL A 152 7.65 11.50 -5.09
C VAL A 152 6.95 12.86 -4.89
N ARG A 153 7.37 13.90 -5.63
CA ARG A 153 6.72 15.21 -5.57
C ARG A 153 5.25 15.13 -5.99
N ARG A 154 4.95 14.35 -7.03
CA ARG A 154 3.57 14.18 -7.49
C ARG A 154 2.74 13.41 -6.47
N LEU A 155 3.31 12.40 -5.80
CA LEU A 155 2.63 11.71 -4.69
C LEU A 155 2.28 12.68 -3.55
N ARG A 156 3.22 13.54 -3.13
CA ARG A 156 2.93 14.58 -2.14
C ARG A 156 1.77 15.49 -2.57
N ASP A 157 1.79 15.94 -3.83
CA ASP A 157 0.74 16.82 -4.36
C ASP A 157 -0.62 16.07 -4.38
N VAL A 158 -0.65 14.78 -4.70
CA VAL A 158 -1.85 13.92 -4.60
C VAL A 158 -2.41 13.87 -3.18
N ILE A 159 -1.56 13.58 -2.18
CA ILE A 159 -1.99 13.52 -0.78
C ILE A 159 -2.56 14.86 -0.32
N ARG A 160 -1.90 15.95 -0.71
CA ARG A 160 -2.35 17.29 -0.40
C ARG A 160 -3.70 17.60 -1.02
N ASP A 161 -3.88 17.30 -2.31
CA ASP A 161 -5.12 17.57 -3.01
C ASP A 161 -6.28 16.70 -2.47
N VAL A 162 -6.03 15.43 -2.11
CA VAL A 162 -7.01 14.56 -1.45
C VAL A 162 -7.47 15.13 -0.11
N LEU A 163 -6.53 15.62 0.71
CA LEU A 163 -6.84 16.28 1.99
C LEU A 163 -7.70 17.54 1.77
N PHE A 164 -7.37 18.36 0.77
CA PHE A 164 -8.13 19.55 0.43
C PHE A 164 -9.55 19.24 -0.04
N GLU A 165 -9.73 18.24 -0.91
CA GLU A 165 -11.06 17.83 -1.35
C GLU A 165 -11.89 17.31 -0.17
N ALA A 166 -11.31 16.47 0.69
CA ALA A 166 -12.00 15.95 1.88
C ALA A 166 -12.39 17.07 2.87
N LEU A 167 -11.56 18.11 3.01
CA LEU A 167 -11.87 19.28 3.82
C LEU A 167 -13.00 20.12 3.23
N ALA A 168 -13.05 20.23 1.90
CA ALA A 168 -14.10 20.98 1.22
C ALA A 168 -15.49 20.34 1.39
N GLU A 169 -15.54 19.01 1.59
CA GLU A 169 -16.77 18.26 1.83
C GLU A 169 -17.30 18.37 3.26
N GLY A 170 -16.47 18.81 4.22
CA GLY A 170 -16.89 19.11 5.58
C GLY A 170 -15.86 18.73 6.65
N ALA A 171 -16.37 18.37 7.84
CA ALA A 171 -15.52 17.98 8.96
C ALA A 171 -14.83 16.65 8.67
N LEU A 172 -13.50 16.64 8.76
CA LEU A 172 -12.71 15.43 8.52
C LEU A 172 -12.98 14.37 9.60
N PRO A 173 -13.11 13.08 9.20
CA PRO A 173 -13.14 11.98 10.16
C PRO A 173 -11.78 11.77 10.83
N LEU A 174 -11.75 10.95 11.89
CA LEU A 174 -10.51 10.56 12.58
C LEU A 174 -9.48 9.94 11.61
N LYS A 175 -9.92 9.24 10.57
CA LYS A 175 -9.09 8.75 9.47
C LYS A 175 -9.83 8.84 8.16
N LEU A 176 -9.16 9.28 7.10
CA LEU A 176 -9.69 9.21 5.75
C LEU A 176 -9.78 7.76 5.28
N THR A 177 -10.94 7.37 4.78
CA THR A 177 -11.22 6.03 4.25
C THR A 177 -11.10 6.00 2.73
N SER A 178 -11.21 4.81 2.14
CA SER A 178 -11.23 4.60 0.68
C SER A 178 -12.26 5.52 0.00
N GLU A 179 -13.44 5.68 0.60
CA GLU A 179 -14.53 6.53 0.08
C GLU A 179 -14.13 8.00 -0.10
N HIS A 180 -13.22 8.52 0.74
CA HIS A 180 -12.78 9.91 0.67
C HIS A 180 -11.69 10.11 -0.39
N VAL A 181 -10.87 9.09 -0.63
CA VAL A 181 -9.70 9.18 -1.52
C VAL A 181 -10.08 8.82 -2.97
N ARG A 182 -11.02 7.88 -3.12
CA ARG A 182 -11.44 7.34 -4.40
C ARG A 182 -11.88 8.41 -5.40
N PRO A 183 -12.80 9.35 -5.09
CA PRO A 183 -13.26 10.33 -6.07
C PRO A 183 -12.13 11.12 -6.72
N TYR A 184 -11.05 11.40 -5.99
CA TYR A 184 -9.85 12.03 -6.52
C TYR A 184 -9.06 11.08 -7.42
N LEU A 185 -8.86 9.82 -7.01
CA LEU A 185 -8.14 8.81 -7.78
C LEU A 185 -8.85 8.48 -9.10
N GLU A 186 -10.17 8.31 -9.10
CA GLU A 186 -10.93 8.01 -10.32
C GLU A 186 -10.80 9.16 -11.33
N ARG A 187 -10.94 10.41 -10.87
CA ARG A 187 -10.91 11.60 -11.71
C ARG A 187 -9.52 11.89 -12.29
N ASN A 188 -8.46 11.66 -11.51
CA ASN A 188 -7.09 12.06 -11.88
C ASN A 188 -6.23 10.91 -12.41
N PHE A 189 -6.57 9.67 -12.09
CA PHE A 189 -5.80 8.47 -12.47
C PHE A 189 -6.61 7.46 -13.29
N GLY A 190 -7.93 7.69 -13.48
CA GLY A 190 -8.76 6.83 -14.32
C GLY A 190 -9.03 5.45 -13.72
N GLN A 191 -8.77 5.25 -12.43
CA GLN A 191 -9.17 4.03 -11.74
C GLN A 191 -10.68 3.98 -11.65
N THR A 192 -11.31 3.01 -12.33
CA THR A 192 -12.76 2.83 -12.26
C THR A 192 -13.10 1.76 -11.23
N GLU A 193 -14.32 1.80 -10.69
CA GLU A 193 -14.82 0.72 -9.82
C GLU A 193 -14.73 -0.66 -10.48
N GLN A 194 -14.96 -0.71 -11.81
CA GLN A 194 -14.86 -1.94 -12.59
C GLN A 194 -13.42 -2.45 -12.67
N GLY A 195 -12.44 -1.58 -12.97
CA GLY A 195 -11.02 -1.97 -13.02
C GLY A 195 -10.53 -2.54 -11.69
N ARG A 196 -11.01 -1.98 -10.58
CA ARG A 196 -10.71 -2.52 -9.24
C ARG A 196 -11.39 -3.84 -8.97
N ALA A 197 -12.67 -4.01 -9.32
CA ALA A 197 -13.35 -5.29 -9.14
C ALA A 197 -12.63 -6.41 -9.91
N GLU A 198 -12.13 -6.10 -11.10
CA GLU A 198 -11.31 -7.01 -11.90
C GLU A 198 -9.94 -7.29 -11.25
N HIS A 199 -9.28 -6.26 -10.68
CA HIS A 199 -8.01 -6.42 -9.96
C HIS A 199 -8.15 -7.19 -8.65
N ASP A 200 -9.13 -6.85 -7.80
CA ASP A 200 -9.44 -7.55 -6.55
C ASP A 200 -9.78 -9.01 -6.84
N ALA A 201 -10.58 -9.28 -7.88
CA ALA A 201 -10.86 -10.64 -8.34
C ALA A 201 -9.59 -11.36 -8.80
N ALA A 202 -8.70 -10.69 -9.54
CA ALA A 202 -7.42 -11.25 -9.97
C ALA A 202 -6.45 -11.49 -8.79
N LEU A 203 -6.42 -10.60 -7.80
CA LEU A 203 -5.59 -10.73 -6.60
C LEU A 203 -6.07 -11.89 -5.74
N VAL A 204 -7.38 -11.99 -5.49
CA VAL A 204 -8.00 -13.12 -4.81
C VAL A 204 -7.72 -14.42 -5.57
N ALA A 205 -7.91 -14.43 -6.90
CA ALA A 205 -7.60 -15.60 -7.74
C ALA A 205 -6.11 -15.97 -7.73
N SER A 206 -5.20 -15.00 -7.59
CA SER A 206 -3.75 -15.26 -7.50
C SER A 206 -3.32 -15.81 -6.13
N GLN A 207 -4.08 -15.49 -5.07
CA GLN A 207 -3.83 -15.97 -3.71
C GLN A 207 -4.52 -17.31 -3.43
N PHE A 208 -5.61 -17.60 -4.14
CA PHE A 208 -6.34 -18.86 -4.09
C PHE A 208 -6.13 -19.61 -5.40
N ASP A 209 -5.08 -20.42 -5.45
CA ASP A 209 -4.90 -21.37 -6.54
C ASP A 209 -6.10 -22.34 -6.56
N ALA A 210 -6.81 -22.44 -7.68
CA ALA A 210 -7.97 -23.31 -7.83
C ALA A 210 -7.65 -24.78 -7.50
N VAL A 211 -6.38 -25.17 -7.62
CA VAL A 211 -5.86 -26.48 -7.19
C VAL A 211 -5.83 -26.60 -5.66
N VAL A 212 -5.39 -25.54 -4.97
CA VAL A 212 -5.37 -25.48 -3.51
C VAL A 212 -6.79 -25.47 -2.95
N GLU A 213 -7.70 -24.70 -3.55
CA GLU A 213 -9.12 -24.66 -3.17
C GLU A 213 -9.76 -26.06 -3.27
N ARG A 214 -9.58 -26.73 -4.42
CA ARG A 214 -10.09 -28.09 -4.62
C ARG A 214 -9.51 -29.07 -3.60
N SER A 215 -8.19 -29.02 -3.37
CA SER A 215 -7.53 -29.89 -2.38
C SER A 215 -8.00 -29.61 -0.94
N MET A 216 -8.30 -28.36 -0.59
CA MET A 216 -8.76 -27.99 0.73
C MET A 216 -10.21 -28.43 0.95
N LEU A 217 -11.06 -28.30 -0.06
CA LEU A 217 -12.45 -28.79 -0.04
C LEU A 217 -12.49 -30.32 0.05
N GLU A 218 -11.63 -31.03 -0.68
CA GLU A 218 -11.50 -32.49 -0.59
C GLU A 218 -11.07 -32.93 0.81
N ARG A 219 -10.06 -32.30 1.41
CA ARG A 219 -9.64 -32.61 2.79
C ARG A 219 -10.73 -32.32 3.83
N LEU A 220 -11.47 -31.22 3.66
CA LEU A 220 -12.60 -30.90 4.55
C LEU A 220 -13.73 -31.93 4.40
N ALA A 221 -14.04 -32.31 3.17
CA ALA A 221 -15.01 -33.35 2.84
C ALA A 221 -14.64 -34.68 3.52
N ASP A 222 -13.37 -35.10 3.40
CA ASP A 222 -12.85 -36.31 4.05
C ASP A 222 -12.92 -36.21 5.58
N THR A 223 -12.51 -35.07 6.14
CA THR A 223 -12.52 -34.85 7.60
C THR A 223 -13.94 -34.94 8.18
N HIS A 224 -14.93 -34.47 7.44
CA HIS A 224 -16.32 -34.44 7.87
C HIS A 224 -17.14 -35.65 7.37
N GLY A 225 -16.54 -36.56 6.59
CA GLY A 225 -17.20 -37.75 6.06
C GLY A 225 -18.34 -37.45 5.07
N VAL A 226 -18.22 -36.37 4.30
CA VAL A 226 -19.26 -35.89 3.38
C VAL A 226 -18.74 -35.85 1.94
N PRO A 227 -19.59 -36.06 0.92
CA PRO A 227 -19.21 -35.88 -0.49
C PRO A 227 -18.63 -34.48 -0.78
N PRO A 228 -17.52 -34.36 -1.55
CA PRO A 228 -16.93 -33.07 -1.91
C PRO A 228 -17.92 -32.11 -2.59
N ASP A 229 -18.83 -32.63 -3.42
CA ASP A 229 -19.88 -31.85 -4.09
C ASP A 229 -20.81 -31.13 -3.10
N LEU A 230 -21.03 -31.69 -1.90
CA LEU A 230 -21.82 -31.03 -0.86
C LEU A 230 -21.04 -29.87 -0.22
N MET A 231 -19.72 -30.02 -0.04
CA MET A 231 -18.88 -28.92 0.44
C MET A 231 -18.82 -27.77 -0.56
N VAL A 232 -18.71 -28.08 -1.87
CA VAL A 232 -18.77 -27.08 -2.94
C VAL A 232 -20.12 -26.33 -2.92
N ARG A 233 -21.23 -27.07 -2.82
CA ARG A 233 -22.57 -26.45 -2.73
C ARG A 233 -22.72 -25.59 -1.48
N GLN A 234 -22.22 -26.05 -0.33
CA GLN A 234 -22.26 -25.28 0.91
C GLN A 234 -21.43 -24.01 0.82
N ALA A 235 -20.22 -24.08 0.25
CA ALA A 235 -19.37 -22.91 0.03
C ALA A 235 -20.05 -21.88 -0.88
N ARG A 236 -20.72 -22.35 -1.95
CA ARG A 236 -21.50 -21.48 -2.84
C ARG A 236 -22.67 -20.80 -2.13
N ILE A 237 -23.44 -21.54 -1.32
CA ILE A 237 -24.55 -20.96 -0.54
C ILE A 237 -24.03 -19.93 0.46
N ILE A 238 -22.90 -20.19 1.12
CA ILE A 238 -22.27 -19.23 2.03
C ILE A 238 -21.84 -17.97 1.27
N GLY A 239 -21.25 -18.11 0.08
CA GLY A 239 -20.91 -16.99 -0.81
C GLY A 239 -22.13 -16.16 -1.17
N GLU A 240 -23.20 -16.80 -1.66
CA GLU A 240 -24.47 -16.13 -2.00
C GLU A 240 -25.06 -15.40 -0.77
N VAL A 241 -25.04 -16.00 0.42
CA VAL A 241 -25.54 -15.34 1.65
C VAL A 241 -24.67 -14.15 2.06
N ILE A 242 -23.35 -14.22 1.88
CA ILE A 242 -22.43 -13.11 2.18
C ILE A 242 -22.62 -11.95 1.19
N GLU A 243 -22.88 -12.26 -0.09
CA GLU A 243 -23.11 -11.24 -1.13
C GLU A 243 -24.39 -10.44 -0.92
N HIS A 244 -25.45 -11.07 -0.38
CA HIS A 244 -26.76 -10.45 -0.12
C HIS A 244 -26.91 -9.86 1.30
N ILE A 245 -25.81 -9.45 1.95
CA ILE A 245 -25.88 -8.69 3.21
C ILE A 245 -26.21 -7.23 2.86
N ASP A 246 -27.50 -6.95 2.64
CA ASP A 246 -27.97 -5.64 2.17
C ASP A 246 -27.94 -4.55 3.27
N ASP A 247 -27.93 -4.95 4.56
CA ASP A 247 -28.19 -4.02 5.68
C ASP A 247 -26.97 -3.72 6.58
N VAL A 248 -25.78 -4.25 6.30
CA VAL A 248 -24.62 -4.08 7.20
C VAL A 248 -23.30 -3.96 6.43
N PRO A 249 -22.39 -3.03 6.80
CA PRO A 249 -21.09 -2.90 6.14
C PRO A 249 -20.32 -4.23 6.10
N ARG A 250 -19.65 -4.51 4.97
CA ARG A 250 -18.78 -5.68 4.78
C ARG A 250 -17.56 -5.60 5.68
N SER A 251 -17.73 -6.02 6.94
CA SER A 251 -16.64 -6.17 7.91
C SER A 251 -16.43 -7.65 8.21
N TYR A 252 -15.19 -8.05 8.51
CA TYR A 252 -14.85 -9.42 8.91
C TYR A 252 -15.77 -9.94 10.02
N ARG A 253 -16.09 -9.10 11.01
CA ARG A 253 -17.01 -9.41 12.10
C ARG A 253 -18.42 -9.78 11.60
N ASN A 254 -18.95 -9.00 10.65
CA ASN A 254 -20.29 -9.23 10.11
C ASN A 254 -20.34 -10.49 9.25
N ILE A 255 -19.30 -10.72 8.44
CA ILE A 255 -19.13 -11.93 7.64
C ILE A 255 -19.09 -13.17 8.54
N MET A 256 -18.25 -13.16 9.57
CA MET A 256 -18.14 -14.28 10.53
C MET A 256 -19.46 -14.54 11.26
N THR A 257 -20.16 -13.49 11.68
CA THR A 257 -21.47 -13.60 12.35
C THR A 257 -22.51 -14.26 11.45
N ARG A 258 -22.58 -13.86 10.17
CA ARG A 258 -23.50 -14.46 9.19
C ARG A 258 -23.11 -15.89 8.83
N MET A 259 -21.82 -16.18 8.72
CA MET A 259 -21.32 -17.54 8.49
C MET A 259 -21.73 -18.49 9.62
N GLU A 260 -21.61 -18.05 10.89
CA GLU A 260 -22.11 -18.81 12.03
C GLU A 260 -23.63 -19.06 11.94
N ASP A 261 -24.40 -18.06 11.50
CA ASP A 261 -25.86 -18.19 11.38
C ASP A 261 -26.25 -19.20 10.28
N VAL A 262 -25.55 -19.19 9.15
CA VAL A 262 -25.72 -20.19 8.08
C VAL A 262 -25.39 -21.58 8.60
N GLN A 263 -24.26 -21.76 9.28
CA GLN A 263 -23.87 -23.06 9.85
C GLN A 263 -24.91 -23.59 10.85
N ARG A 264 -25.44 -22.71 11.70
CA ARG A 264 -26.51 -23.04 12.67
C ARG A 264 -27.80 -23.43 11.97
N ALA A 265 -28.18 -22.72 10.92
CA ALA A 265 -29.35 -23.03 10.10
C ALA A 265 -29.18 -24.37 9.37
N SER A 266 -28.01 -24.62 8.78
CA SER A 266 -27.66 -25.90 8.15
C SER A 266 -27.76 -27.06 9.15
N LEU A 267 -27.20 -26.92 10.36
CA LEU A 267 -27.30 -27.93 11.40
C LEU A 267 -28.75 -28.23 11.75
N TRP A 268 -29.58 -27.20 11.90
CA TRP A 268 -31.00 -27.36 12.17
C TRP A 268 -31.72 -28.12 11.03
N LEU A 269 -31.51 -27.71 9.78
CA LEU A 269 -32.11 -28.34 8.61
C LEU A 269 -31.69 -29.80 8.47
N MET A 270 -30.42 -30.12 8.71
CA MET A 270 -29.89 -31.50 8.68
C MET A 270 -30.60 -32.43 9.68
N THR A 271 -31.06 -31.90 10.82
CA THR A 271 -31.80 -32.72 11.78
C THR A 271 -33.23 -33.06 11.35
N GLY A 272 -33.78 -32.35 10.35
CA GLY A 272 -35.20 -32.44 9.98
C GLY A 272 -36.17 -31.99 11.09
N ALA A 273 -35.66 -31.34 12.15
CA ALA A 273 -36.46 -30.98 13.30
C ALA A 273 -37.39 -29.79 13.02
N THR A 274 -38.65 -29.92 13.42
CA THR A 274 -39.64 -28.82 13.39
C THR A 274 -39.79 -28.13 14.74
N THR A 275 -39.19 -28.68 15.80
CA THR A 275 -39.28 -28.14 17.17
C THR A 275 -37.93 -28.25 17.90
N GLN A 276 -37.72 -27.42 18.94
CA GLN A 276 -36.53 -27.50 19.80
C GLN A 276 -36.40 -28.87 20.48
N ALA A 277 -37.53 -29.49 20.84
CA ALA A 277 -37.52 -30.82 21.45
C ALA A 277 -37.08 -31.90 20.44
N ALA A 278 -37.56 -31.82 19.20
CA ALA A 278 -37.16 -32.73 18.12
C ALA A 278 -35.67 -32.55 17.78
N PHE A 279 -35.20 -31.30 17.67
CA PHE A 279 -33.80 -30.98 17.42
C PHE A 279 -32.89 -31.58 18.49
N ARG A 280 -33.25 -31.42 19.78
CA ARG A 280 -32.46 -31.98 20.88
C ARG A 280 -32.42 -33.51 20.87
N ARG A 281 -33.53 -34.17 20.51
CA ARG A 281 -33.60 -35.64 20.42
C ARG A 281 -32.80 -36.22 19.27
N HIS A 282 -32.55 -35.45 18.20
CA HIS A 282 -31.70 -35.89 17.08
C HIS A 282 -30.29 -36.30 17.52
N PHE A 283 -29.74 -35.66 18.57
CA PHE A 283 -28.39 -35.95 19.07
C PHE A 283 -28.34 -37.13 20.05
N GLY A 284 -29.48 -37.67 20.47
CA GLY A 284 -29.54 -38.84 21.34
C GLY A 284 -30.70 -38.84 22.31
N ASP A 285 -30.96 -40.02 22.88
CA ASP A 285 -32.07 -40.24 23.80
C ASP A 285 -31.73 -39.96 25.27
N GLU A 286 -30.44 -39.96 25.60
CA GLU A 286 -29.95 -39.73 26.95
C GLU A 286 -29.67 -38.25 27.21
N GLY A 287 -29.90 -37.80 28.46
CA GLY A 287 -29.88 -36.38 28.81
C GLY A 287 -28.55 -35.67 28.54
N PHE A 288 -27.42 -36.40 28.63
CA PHE A 288 -26.08 -35.85 28.38
C PHE A 288 -25.70 -35.78 26.89
N MET A 289 -26.36 -36.55 26.03
CA MET A 289 -26.13 -36.51 24.58
C MET A 289 -26.86 -35.33 23.92
N ARG A 290 -27.86 -34.78 24.61
CA ARG A 290 -28.73 -33.71 24.08
C ARG A 290 -28.10 -32.35 24.34
N PRO A 291 -28.14 -31.42 23.36
CA PRO A 291 -27.91 -30.02 23.62
C PRO A 291 -28.78 -29.53 24.79
N THR A 292 -28.27 -28.61 25.61
CA THR A 292 -29.07 -28.02 26.69
C THR A 292 -30.27 -27.27 26.11
N LYS A 293 -31.31 -27.05 26.93
CA LYS A 293 -32.47 -26.25 26.50
C LYS A 293 -32.06 -24.85 26.03
N SER A 294 -31.10 -24.22 26.70
CA SER A 294 -30.60 -22.89 26.35
C SER A 294 -29.88 -22.87 24.99
N VAL A 295 -29.08 -23.89 24.67
CA VAL A 295 -28.39 -23.99 23.37
C VAL A 295 -29.39 -24.20 22.23
N ALA A 296 -30.36 -25.11 22.39
CA ALA A 296 -31.40 -25.33 21.38
C ALA A 296 -32.30 -24.11 21.19
N TRP A 297 -32.59 -23.37 22.27
CA TRP A 297 -33.34 -22.12 22.22
C TRP A 297 -32.57 -21.01 21.50
N ALA A 298 -31.27 -20.87 21.76
CA ALA A 298 -30.42 -19.89 21.10
C ALA A 298 -30.34 -20.15 19.58
N LEU A 299 -30.12 -21.41 19.17
CA LEU A 299 -30.14 -21.82 17.77
C LEU A 299 -31.50 -21.52 17.11
N TYR A 300 -32.59 -21.92 17.76
CA TYR A 300 -33.93 -21.71 17.21
C TYR A 300 -34.26 -20.24 17.00
N ASN A 301 -34.01 -19.36 17.98
CA ASN A 301 -34.29 -17.94 17.79
C ASN A 301 -33.38 -17.30 16.74
N ARG A 302 -32.13 -17.73 16.64
CA ARG A 302 -31.21 -17.21 15.63
C ARG A 302 -31.61 -17.57 14.20
N VAL A 303 -32.17 -18.78 14.02
CA VAL A 303 -32.60 -19.30 12.70
C VAL A 303 -34.00 -18.82 12.33
N PHE A 304 -34.93 -18.75 13.30
CA PHE A 304 -36.37 -18.53 13.02
C PHE A 304 -36.93 -17.21 13.53
N LYS A 305 -36.25 -16.47 14.41
CA LYS A 305 -36.66 -15.10 14.77
C LYS A 305 -35.80 -14.08 14.03
N ARG A 306 -36.41 -13.44 13.04
CA ARG A 306 -36.03 -12.09 12.60
C ARG A 306 -36.61 -11.10 13.60
N ASP A 307 -35.75 -10.19 14.06
CA ASP A 307 -36.02 -8.88 14.66
C ASP A 307 -37.39 -8.66 15.35
N MET A 308 -37.34 -8.63 16.69
CA MET A 308 -38.03 -7.55 17.43
C MET A 308 -37.00 -6.48 17.73
#